data_AF-A0A7K7ZY98-F1
#
_entry.id   AF-A0A7K7ZY98-F1
#
_cell.length_a   1.000
_cell.length_b   1.000
_cell.length_c   1.000
_cell.angle_alpha   90.00
_cell.angle_beta   90.00
_cell.angle_gamma   90.00
#
_symmetry.space_group_name_H-M   'P 1'
#
loop_
_entity.id
_entity.type
_entity.pdbx_description
1 polymer ?
#
loop_
_entity_poly.entity_id
_entity_poly.type
_entity_poly.pdbx_seq_one_letter_code
_entity_poly.pdbx_strand_id
1 'polypeptide(L)'
;QTLITLCHYATSRDSRFFPAPDAFRPERWLRHRDTGDTPGDTPGHPAGPRHPFASLPFGLGPRSCVGRRLAELQLHMALAQV
;
A
#
# COMPACT_ATOMS: atom_id res chain seq x y z
N GLN A 1 -8.42 -5.26 -31.20
CA GLN A 1 -8.32 -4.38 -30.02
C GLN A 1 -7.82 -5.22 -28.85
N THR A 2 -6.76 -4.80 -28.17
CA THR A 2 -6.22 -5.53 -27.00
C THR A 2 -6.78 -4.92 -25.72
N LEU A 3 -7.40 -5.72 -24.87
CA LEU A 3 -7.86 -5.30 -23.55
C LEU A 3 -6.78 -5.61 -22.51
N ILE A 4 -6.44 -4.62 -21.69
CA ILE A 4 -5.55 -4.78 -20.54
C ILE A 4 -6.37 -4.55 -19.28
N THR A 5 -6.39 -5.55 -18.40
CA THR A 5 -7.11 -5.49 -17.12
C THR A 5 -6.10 -5.49 -15.98
N LEU A 6 -6.26 -4.57 -15.04
CA LEU A 6 -5.50 -4.53 -13.80
C LEU A 6 -6.34 -5.13 -12.68
N CYS A 7 -5.81 -6.15 -12.00
CA CYS A 7 -6.46 -6.75 -10.84
C CYS A 7 -5.81 -6.27 -9.56
N HIS A 8 -6.18 -5.06 -9.11
CA HIS A 8 -5.58 -4.45 -7.92
C HIS A 8 -5.76 -5.31 -6.66
N TYR A 9 -6.85 -6.06 -6.56
CA TYR A 9 -7.10 -6.99 -5.45
C TYR A 9 -6.07 -8.13 -5.41
N ALA A 10 -5.77 -8.75 -6.56
CA ALA A 10 -4.78 -9.82 -6.62
C ALA A 10 -3.38 -9.32 -6.29
N THR A 11 -2.97 -8.18 -6.87
CA THR A 11 -1.64 -7.61 -6.63
C THR A 11 -1.44 -7.18 -5.18
N SER A 12 -2.46 -6.60 -4.55
CA SER A 12 -2.37 -6.15 -3.14
C SER A 12 -2.39 -7.29 -2.12
N ARG A 13 -2.75 -8.51 -2.55
CA ARG A 13 -2.73 -9.73 -1.72
C ARG A 13 -1.69 -10.75 -2.17
N ASP A 14 -0.80 -10.37 -3.08
CA ASP A 14 0.24 -11.26 -3.56
C ASP A 14 1.35 -11.36 -2.51
N SER A 15 1.61 -12.58 -2.02
CA SER A 15 2.62 -12.84 -1.00
C SER A 15 4.04 -12.48 -1.43
N ARG A 16 4.30 -12.36 -2.75
CA ARG A 16 5.59 -11.88 -3.30
C ARG A 16 5.85 -10.42 -2.93
N PHE A 17 4.81 -9.60 -2.81
CA PHE A 17 4.91 -8.18 -2.44
C PHE A 17 4.50 -7.91 -1.00
N PHE A 18 3.59 -8.72 -0.45
CA PHE A 18 3.00 -8.57 0.88
C PHE A 18 3.09 -9.88 1.68
N PRO A 19 4.16 -10.11 2.46
CA PRO A 19 4.24 -11.27 3.35
C PRO A 19 3.07 -11.32 4.34
N ALA A 20 2.43 -12.49 4.47
CA ALA A 20 1.17 -12.67 5.19
C ALA A 20 0.07 -11.68 4.74
N PRO A 21 -0.36 -11.74 3.47
CA PRO A 21 -1.23 -10.74 2.85
C PRO A 21 -2.64 -10.68 3.45
N ASP A 22 -3.09 -11.78 4.06
CA ASP A 22 -4.40 -11.86 4.71
C ASP A 22 -4.38 -11.37 6.18
N ALA A 23 -3.20 -11.14 6.75
CA ALA A 23 -3.04 -10.65 8.12
C ALA A 23 -3.12 -9.11 8.17
N PHE A 24 -3.89 -8.57 9.10
CA PHE A 24 -3.93 -7.14 9.37
C PHE A 24 -2.63 -6.69 10.06
N ARG A 25 -1.74 -6.05 9.29
CA ARG A 25 -0.39 -5.63 9.73
C ARG A 25 -0.15 -4.14 9.40
N PRO A 26 -0.70 -3.20 10.19
CA PRO A 26 -0.55 -1.76 9.92
C PRO A 26 0.91 -1.29 9.95
N GLU A 27 1.76 -1.95 10.75
CA GLU A 27 3.19 -1.65 10.89
C GLU A 27 3.98 -1.73 9.57
N ARG A 28 3.47 -2.47 8.58
CA ARG A 28 4.00 -2.54 7.20
C ARG A 28 4.12 -1.17 6.52
N TRP A 29 3.29 -0.20 6.92
CA TRP A 29 3.18 1.10 6.26
C TRP A 29 3.89 2.23 7.01
N LEU A 30 4.51 1.92 8.15
CA LEU A 30 5.25 2.89 8.94
C LEU A 30 6.62 3.16 8.29
N ARG A 31 6.99 4.44 8.17
CA ARG A 31 8.32 4.85 7.68
C ARG A 31 9.26 4.95 8.88
N HIS A 32 10.38 4.23 8.87
CA HIS A 32 11.41 4.39 9.89
C HIS A 32 12.22 5.67 9.59
N ARG A 33 12.36 6.57 10.56
CA ARG A 33 12.98 7.90 10.36
C ARG A 33 14.51 7.89 10.43
N ASP A 34 15.12 6.80 10.90
CA ASP A 34 16.51 6.83 11.36
C ASP A 34 17.52 5.94 10.60
N THR A 35 17.21 5.45 9.40
CA THR A 35 18.23 4.73 8.60
C THR A 35 18.22 5.20 7.15
N GLY A 36 19.28 5.91 6.77
CA GLY A 36 19.52 6.42 5.41
C GLY A 36 19.91 5.36 4.39
N ASP A 37 19.45 4.11 4.52
CA ASP A 37 19.76 3.01 3.59
C ASP A 37 18.50 2.20 3.23
N THR A 38 18.04 2.39 2.00
CA THR A 38 17.62 1.39 0.99
C THR A 38 16.76 0.16 1.44
N PRO A 39 16.55 -0.90 0.61
CA PRO A 39 15.38 -1.79 0.69
C PRO A 39 15.39 -2.64 1.96
N GLY A 40 14.20 -2.99 2.44
CA GLY A 40 14.04 -3.62 3.74
C GLY A 40 14.66 -5.02 3.82
N ASP A 41 15.80 -5.11 4.51
CA ASP A 41 16.49 -6.35 4.89
C ASP A 41 17.00 -6.26 6.35
N THR A 42 16.23 -5.65 7.26
CA THR A 42 16.54 -5.67 8.72
C THR A 42 15.94 -6.92 9.37
N PRO A 43 16.70 -7.71 10.17
CA PRO A 43 16.14 -8.84 10.91
C PRO A 43 15.16 -8.34 11.97
N GLY A 44 13.88 -8.65 11.82
CA GLY A 44 12.85 -8.40 12.84
C GLY A 44 11.74 -7.42 12.46
N HIS A 45 11.83 -6.71 11.32
CA HIS A 45 10.75 -5.84 10.85
C HIS A 45 10.36 -6.15 9.40
N PRO A 46 9.05 -6.31 9.09
CA PRO A 46 8.61 -6.54 7.72
C PRO A 46 8.91 -5.29 6.89
N ALA A 47 9.77 -5.44 5.88
CA ALA A 47 9.90 -4.47 4.80
C ALA A 47 8.51 -4.08 4.29
N GLY A 48 8.30 -2.79 4.02
CA GLY A 48 7.12 -2.30 3.31
C GLY A 48 6.91 -3.03 1.98
N PRO A 49 5.86 -2.70 1.21
CA PRO A 49 5.61 -3.34 -0.07
C PRO A 49 6.86 -3.31 -0.94
N ARG A 50 7.33 -4.48 -1.38
CA ARG A 50 8.60 -4.61 -2.13
C ARG A 50 8.59 -3.87 -3.47
N HIS A 51 7.40 -3.48 -3.96
CA HIS A 51 7.23 -2.77 -5.22
C HIS A 51 6.31 -1.54 -5.05
N PRO A 52 6.70 -0.34 -5.51
CA PRO A 52 5.94 0.90 -5.30
C PRO A 52 4.51 0.89 -5.85
N PHE A 53 4.24 0.07 -6.87
CA PHE A 53 2.92 -0.06 -7.50
C PHE A 53 2.17 -1.33 -7.09
N ALA A 54 2.63 -2.05 -6.05
CA ALA A 54 1.96 -3.27 -5.59
C ALA A 54 0.60 -3.00 -4.92
N SER A 55 0.41 -1.79 -4.38
CA SER A 55 -0.88 -1.33 -3.85
C SER A 55 -1.27 -0.01 -4.53
N LEU A 56 -2.39 -0.02 -5.25
CA LEU A 56 -2.94 1.14 -5.94
C LEU A 56 -4.46 1.25 -5.64
N PRO A 57 -4.86 1.48 -4.37
CA PRO A 57 -6.27 1.46 -3.98
C PRO A 57 -7.11 2.53 -4.67
N PHE A 58 -6.48 3.60 -5.15
CA PHE A 58 -7.11 4.70 -5.88
C PHE A 58 -6.64 4.80 -7.34
N GLY A 59 -5.94 3.79 -7.85
CA GLY A 59 -5.32 3.83 -9.18
C GLY A 59 -4.20 4.87 -9.31
N LEU A 60 -3.66 4.99 -10.53
CA LEU A 60 -2.60 5.93 -10.89
C LEU A 60 -2.87 6.53 -12.28
N GLY A 61 -2.53 7.81 -12.47
CA GLY A 61 -2.62 8.48 -13.76
C GLY A 61 -3.99 9.11 -14.06
N PRO A 62 -4.32 9.37 -15.33
CA PRO A 62 -5.50 10.14 -15.74
C PRO A 62 -6.85 9.53 -15.33
N ARG A 63 -6.88 8.22 -15.05
CA ARG A 63 -8.08 7.50 -14.59
C ARG A 63 -8.01 7.10 -13.12
N SER A 64 -7.16 7.77 -12.33
CA SER A 64 -7.15 7.60 -10.88
C SER A 64 -8.46 8.11 -10.26
N CYS A 65 -8.77 7.61 -9.06
CA CYS A 65 -9.99 7.97 -8.34
C CYS A 65 -9.98 9.46 -7.98
N VAL A 66 -10.96 10.20 -8.50
CA VAL A 66 -11.17 11.62 -8.20
C VAL A 66 -11.41 11.88 -6.71
N GLY A 67 -12.01 10.90 -6.01
CA GLY A 67 -12.36 10.98 -4.59
C GLY A 67 -11.23 10.67 -3.61
N ARG A 68 -10.01 10.37 -4.08
CA ARG A 68 -8.89 9.93 -3.22
C ARG A 68 -8.70 10.82 -2.00
N ARG A 69 -8.57 12.13 -2.22
CA ARG A 69 -8.29 13.10 -1.14
C ARG A 69 -9.42 13.16 -0.10
N LEU A 70 -10.66 13.09 -0.57
CA LEU A 70 -11.83 13.09 0.31
C LEU A 70 -11.89 11.80 1.14
N ALA A 71 -11.66 10.65 0.52
CA ALA A 71 -11.66 9.36 1.21
C ALA A 71 -10.54 9.28 2.26
N GLU A 72 -9.32 9.72 1.91
CA GLU A 72 -8.20 9.79 2.86
C GLU A 72 -8.53 10.73 4.04
N LEU A 73 -9.07 11.91 3.77
CA LEU A 73 -9.47 12.86 4.82
C LEU A 73 -10.52 12.26 5.76
N GLN A 74 -11.58 11.66 5.21
CA GLN A 74 -12.64 11.02 6.01
C GLN A 74 -12.09 9.88 6.87
N LEU A 75 -11.18 9.07 6.32
CA LEU A 75 -10.54 8.00 7.07
C LEU A 75 -9.66 8.54 8.21
N HIS A 76 -8.88 9.59 7.96
CA HIS A 76 -8.06 10.23 8.99
C HIS A 76 -8.90 10.83 10.11
N MET A 77 -9.98 11.54 9.76
CA MET A 77 -10.92 12.08 10.74
C MET A 77 -11.55 10.98 11.57
N ALA A 78 -12.05 9.91 10.93
CA ALA A 78 -12.66 8.79 11.63
C ALA A 78 -11.68 8.14 12.61
N LEU A 79 -10.42 7.94 12.22
CA LEU A 79 -9.38 7.38 13.09
C LEU A 79 -9.00 8.29 14.26
N ALA A 80 -9.03 9.61 14.07
CA ALA A 80 -8.70 10.58 15.11
C ALA A 80 -9.83 10.80 16.15
N GLN A 81 -11.04 10.33 15.84
CA GLN A 81 -12.21 10.44 16.74
C GLN A 81 -12.44 9.20 17.61
N VAL A 82 -11.63 8.15 17.42
CA VAL A 82 -11.61 6.94 18.27
C VAL A 82 -10.61 7.14 19.40
#